data_AF-Q8ZVI5-F1
#
_entry.id   AF-Q8ZVI5-F1
#
_cell.length_a   1.000
_cell.length_b   1.000
_cell.length_c   1.000
_cell.angle_alpha   90.00
_cell.angle_beta   90.00
_cell.angle_gamma   90.00
#
_symmetry.space_group_name_H-M   'P 1'
#
loop_
_entity.id
_entity.type
_entity.pdbx_description
1 polymer ?
#
loop_
_entity_poly.entity_id
_entity_poly.type
_entity_poly.pdbx_seq_one_letter_code
_entity_poly.pdbx_strand_id
1 'polypeptide(L)'
;MLKAVMPALSTLYELGDTLTEFADSFKVVTREAIKKKHGVDWAYDVRNERFFKKLNEIITMADDYVYKNVTVERGPLDASGSYPKTVIRFKLGGEVVAHINMKWTGRYLLAEFRGSRENAERLASIIRALGGEAEVKRVGEGWVVWLTTDGITAIRHDGWLNAVRGFVDELYGRGLIGEERYKQLVKDVAAGPNVVKLAGAEFSVYYGTGMKSIMIVYNPRSEASKNAALNALKAKGLKEGEHFTVTERGGYEIRVADEFYAKALEALSGLKEKEHYAVYGKRREIRVKKDHKDTVVNALKAAGLEEGKHFAAKWNGQYIIRITYDGLREIQRMALNGDVEAERFIRDLEDVLRRRHGDDAVKKLIEVLTPAREEGAIDLPLEVRDDKGNIIARVVDLRYEFVENGKVVNQCAGEGCRLRIIAEYEAGGERRQLKVEWRWAEKREKRGKTTVTYYYETARPRVKDDMEAAVLKALTGKAKRGEVWLLAEQLDALRRFKALRDAVDKWRAEKPTRQRSS
;
A
#
# COMPACT_ATOMS: atom_id res chain seq x y z
N MET A 1 -6.90 -1.16 -42.52
CA MET A 1 -7.15 -0.68 -41.14
C MET A 1 -6.14 -1.28 -40.16
N LEU A 2 -6.06 -2.63 -40.03
CA LEU A 2 -5.10 -3.32 -39.14
C LEU A 2 -3.62 -2.90 -39.28
N LYS A 3 -3.10 -2.78 -40.50
CA LYS A 3 -1.73 -2.30 -40.76
C LYS A 3 -1.46 -0.85 -40.33
N ALA A 4 -2.50 -0.03 -40.16
CA ALA A 4 -2.36 1.38 -39.76
C ALA A 4 -2.58 1.58 -38.25
N VAL A 5 -3.48 0.81 -37.64
CA VAL A 5 -3.82 0.95 -36.21
C VAL A 5 -2.70 0.43 -35.31
N MET A 6 -2.14 -0.75 -35.61
CA MET A 6 -1.15 -1.38 -34.73
C MET A 6 0.15 -0.58 -34.54
N PRO A 7 0.77 0.01 -35.58
CA PRO A 7 1.96 0.84 -35.41
C PRO A 7 1.67 2.17 -34.72
N ALA A 8 0.46 2.72 -34.88
CA ALA A 8 0.07 4.00 -34.30
C ALA A 8 -0.36 3.89 -32.82
N LEU A 9 -0.81 2.69 -32.38
CA LEU A 9 -1.33 2.48 -31.04
C LEU A 9 -0.28 2.71 -29.94
N SER A 10 0.97 2.28 -30.16
CA SER A 10 2.06 2.57 -29.22
C SER A 10 2.32 4.06 -29.09
N THR A 11 2.33 4.79 -30.21
CA THR A 11 2.48 6.25 -30.23
C THR A 11 1.30 6.97 -29.57
N LEU A 12 0.07 6.48 -29.76
CA LEU A 12 -1.11 7.02 -29.08
C LEU A 12 -1.02 6.85 -27.56
N TYR A 13 -0.57 5.68 -27.09
CA TYR A 13 -0.34 5.47 -25.66
C TYR A 13 0.81 6.32 -25.13
N GLU A 14 1.93 6.45 -25.86
CA GLU A 14 3.04 7.31 -25.45
C GLU A 14 2.59 8.77 -25.34
N LEU A 15 1.78 9.25 -26.28
CA LEU A 15 1.18 10.59 -26.23
C LEU A 15 0.24 10.74 -25.02
N GLY A 16 -0.62 9.75 -24.78
CA GLY A 16 -1.53 9.72 -23.63
C GLY A 16 -0.80 9.72 -22.28
N ASP A 17 0.23 8.89 -22.14
CA ASP A 17 1.07 8.77 -20.95
C ASP A 17 1.82 10.10 -20.70
N THR A 18 2.43 10.68 -21.74
CA THR A 18 3.16 11.96 -21.65
C THR A 18 2.24 13.12 -21.26
N LEU A 19 1.05 13.19 -21.85
CA LEU A 19 0.07 14.23 -21.51
C LEU A 19 -0.50 14.06 -20.11
N THR A 20 -0.63 12.81 -19.64
CA THR A 20 -1.03 12.50 -18.26
C THR A 20 0.02 13.00 -17.26
N GLU A 21 1.31 12.77 -17.56
CA GLU A 21 2.43 13.22 -16.73
C GLU A 21 2.56 14.76 -16.74
N PHE A 22 2.34 15.39 -17.89
CA PHE A 22 2.21 16.85 -18.01
C PHE A 22 1.05 17.36 -17.14
N ALA A 23 -0.12 16.73 -17.18
CA ALA A 23 -1.28 17.15 -16.42
C ALA A 23 -1.04 17.06 -14.90
N ASP A 24 -0.42 15.99 -14.43
CA ASP A 24 -0.03 15.87 -13.02
C ASP A 24 0.96 16.95 -12.61
N SER A 25 2.00 17.17 -13.42
CA SER A 25 3.00 18.22 -13.18
C SER A 25 2.37 19.61 -13.17
N PHE A 26 1.49 19.90 -14.14
CA PHE A 26 0.77 21.17 -14.24
C PHE A 26 -0.11 21.41 -13.00
N LYS A 27 -0.82 20.38 -12.55
CA LYS A 27 -1.66 20.43 -11.35
C LYS A 27 -0.84 20.74 -10.10
N VAL A 28 0.35 20.14 -9.96
CA VAL A 28 1.27 20.43 -8.84
C VAL A 28 1.77 21.87 -8.90
N VAL A 29 2.30 22.29 -10.05
CA VAL A 29 2.87 23.63 -10.24
C VAL A 29 1.82 24.72 -10.02
N THR A 30 0.61 24.55 -10.55
CA THR A 30 -0.48 25.52 -10.36
C THR A 30 -0.92 25.59 -8.91
N ARG A 31 -1.06 24.45 -8.23
CA ARG A 31 -1.36 24.39 -6.81
C ARG A 31 -0.34 25.16 -5.98
N GLU A 32 0.95 24.92 -6.23
CA GLU A 32 2.02 25.62 -5.51
C GLU A 32 2.03 27.12 -5.80
N ALA A 33 1.89 27.52 -7.06
CA ALA A 33 1.85 28.93 -7.45
C ALA A 33 0.67 29.67 -6.83
N ILE A 34 -0.52 29.06 -6.80
CA ILE A 34 -1.75 29.66 -6.29
C ILE A 34 -1.74 29.69 -4.77
N LYS A 35 -1.28 28.63 -4.11
CA LYS A 35 -1.08 28.62 -2.66
C LYS A 35 -0.08 29.70 -2.23
N LYS A 36 1.04 29.86 -2.95
CA LYS A 36 2.04 30.90 -2.67
C LYS A 36 1.49 32.31 -2.85
N LYS A 37 0.71 32.55 -3.91
CA LYS A 37 0.25 33.90 -4.28
C LYS A 37 -1.02 34.32 -3.54
N HIS A 38 -1.92 33.38 -3.25
CA HIS A 38 -3.27 33.66 -2.77
C HIS A 38 -3.58 33.00 -1.42
N GLY A 39 -2.71 32.14 -0.89
CA GLY A 39 -2.98 31.39 0.34
C GLY A 39 -4.08 30.33 0.19
N VAL A 40 -4.58 30.12 -1.04
CA VAL A 40 -5.67 29.19 -1.35
C VAL A 40 -5.08 27.89 -1.89
N ASP A 41 -5.50 26.76 -1.31
CA ASP A 41 -5.12 25.43 -1.78
C ASP A 41 -6.03 24.97 -2.91
N TRP A 42 -5.80 25.49 -4.12
CA TRP A 42 -6.58 25.18 -5.32
C TRP A 42 -5.68 24.66 -6.44
N ALA A 43 -6.12 23.63 -7.15
CA ALA A 43 -5.38 23.01 -8.25
C ALA A 43 -6.32 22.83 -9.45
N TYR A 44 -5.89 23.27 -10.63
CA TYR A 44 -6.63 23.06 -11.87
C TYR A 44 -6.19 21.76 -12.54
N ASP A 45 -7.17 20.95 -12.95
CA ASP A 45 -6.93 19.69 -13.63
C ASP A 45 -7.22 19.83 -15.13
N VAL A 46 -6.14 19.99 -15.91
CA VAL A 46 -6.20 20.15 -17.38
C VAL A 46 -6.80 18.93 -18.09
N ARG A 47 -6.92 17.78 -17.41
CA ARG A 47 -7.57 16.58 -17.99
C ARG A 47 -9.04 16.78 -18.30
N ASN A 48 -9.68 17.80 -17.70
CA ASN A 48 -11.06 18.15 -17.99
C ASN A 48 -11.26 18.86 -19.33
N GLU A 49 -10.17 19.29 -19.98
CA GLU A 49 -10.20 19.99 -21.26
C GLU A 49 -10.61 19.09 -22.43
N ARG A 50 -11.24 19.71 -23.44
CA ARG A 50 -11.83 18.99 -24.58
C ARG A 50 -10.83 18.17 -25.38
N PHE A 51 -9.58 18.62 -25.44
CA PHE A 51 -8.50 17.90 -26.13
C PHE A 51 -8.21 16.54 -25.47
N PHE A 52 -8.04 16.51 -24.14
CA PHE A 52 -7.81 15.28 -23.39
C PHE A 52 -8.96 14.30 -23.55
N LYS A 53 -10.21 14.79 -23.49
CA LYS A 53 -11.41 13.96 -23.71
C LYS A 53 -11.41 13.30 -25.09
N LYS A 54 -11.17 14.07 -26.15
CA LYS A 54 -11.11 13.54 -27.53
C LYS A 54 -9.98 12.54 -27.74
N LEU A 55 -8.80 12.80 -27.16
CA LEU A 55 -7.68 11.86 -27.26
C LEU A 55 -8.04 10.52 -26.58
N ASN A 56 -8.62 10.58 -25.39
CA ASN A 56 -9.08 9.39 -24.67
C ASN A 56 -10.15 8.63 -25.46
N GLU A 57 -11.11 9.32 -26.09
CA GLU A 57 -12.10 8.70 -26.99
C GLU A 57 -11.43 7.93 -28.14
N ILE A 58 -10.42 8.51 -28.79
CA ILE A 58 -9.67 7.86 -29.88
C ILE A 58 -8.93 6.61 -29.38
N ILE A 59 -8.26 6.70 -28.22
CA ILE A 59 -7.58 5.57 -27.59
C ILE A 59 -8.60 4.46 -27.28
N THR A 60 -9.72 4.80 -26.65
CA THR A 60 -10.79 3.83 -26.33
C THR A 60 -11.34 3.15 -27.59
N MET A 61 -11.54 3.88 -28.68
CA MET A 61 -11.98 3.28 -29.96
C MET A 61 -10.96 2.29 -30.53
N ALA A 62 -9.66 2.61 -30.42
CA ALA A 62 -8.60 1.72 -30.88
C ALA A 62 -8.48 0.48 -29.98
N ASP A 63 -8.59 0.65 -28.67
CA ASP A 63 -8.61 -0.42 -27.68
C ASP A 63 -9.78 -1.37 -27.93
N ASP A 64 -10.99 -0.84 -28.11
CA ASP A 64 -12.20 -1.60 -28.43
C ASP A 64 -12.05 -2.43 -29.71
N TYR A 65 -11.42 -1.85 -30.74
CA TYR A 65 -11.16 -2.55 -31.98
C TYR A 65 -10.21 -3.73 -31.76
N VAL A 66 -9.10 -3.51 -31.07
CA VAL A 66 -8.14 -4.59 -30.77
C VAL A 66 -8.80 -5.64 -29.88
N TYR A 67 -9.49 -5.25 -28.81
CA TYR A 67 -10.18 -6.13 -27.87
C TYR A 67 -11.16 -7.06 -28.59
N LYS A 68 -11.97 -6.55 -29.53
CA LYS A 68 -12.99 -7.33 -30.24
C LYS A 68 -12.41 -8.24 -31.33
N ASN A 69 -11.28 -7.87 -31.93
CA ASN A 69 -10.75 -8.55 -33.11
C ASN A 69 -9.54 -9.43 -32.83
N VAL A 70 -8.91 -9.30 -31.66
CA VAL A 70 -7.74 -10.11 -31.31
C VAL A 70 -8.19 -11.50 -30.85
N THR A 71 -7.62 -12.52 -31.49
CA THR A 71 -7.74 -13.91 -31.04
C THR A 71 -6.49 -14.26 -30.24
N VAL A 72 -6.67 -14.87 -29.07
CA VAL A 72 -5.57 -15.31 -28.21
C VAL A 72 -5.53 -16.82 -28.21
N GLU A 73 -4.40 -17.40 -28.62
CA GLU A 73 -4.22 -18.84 -28.73
C GLU A 73 -3.04 -19.32 -27.88
N ARG A 74 -3.26 -20.44 -27.19
CA ARG A 74 -2.22 -21.13 -26.41
C ARG A 74 -1.57 -22.21 -27.26
N GLY A 75 -0.24 -22.25 -27.27
CA GLY A 75 0.52 -23.37 -27.82
C GLY A 75 0.53 -24.60 -26.90
N PRO A 76 1.21 -25.69 -27.30
CA PRO A 76 1.41 -26.84 -26.42
C PRO A 76 2.24 -26.47 -25.19
N LEU A 77 2.11 -27.25 -24.11
CA LEU A 77 3.00 -27.18 -22.96
C LEU A 77 4.35 -27.81 -23.30
N ASP A 78 5.41 -27.02 -23.16
CA ASP A 78 6.79 -27.46 -23.17
C ASP A 78 7.27 -27.61 -21.71
N ALA A 79 7.49 -28.86 -21.29
CA ALA A 79 8.01 -29.21 -19.97
C ALA A 79 9.47 -29.66 -19.99
N SER A 80 10.18 -29.52 -21.12
CA SER A 80 11.55 -30.02 -21.31
C SER A 80 12.63 -29.16 -20.63
N GLY A 81 12.32 -27.90 -20.32
CA GLY A 81 13.23 -26.96 -19.67
C GLY A 81 13.06 -26.87 -18.16
N SER A 82 13.90 -26.05 -17.52
CA SER A 82 13.86 -25.82 -16.05
C SER A 82 12.53 -25.24 -15.54
N TYR A 83 11.75 -24.62 -16.43
CA TYR A 83 10.42 -24.10 -16.13
C TYR A 83 9.43 -24.54 -17.20
N PRO A 84 8.36 -25.28 -16.83
CA PRO A 84 7.27 -25.59 -17.75
C PRO A 84 6.69 -24.30 -18.33
N LYS A 85 6.50 -24.27 -19.65
CA LYS A 85 6.11 -23.05 -20.37
C LYS A 85 5.21 -23.32 -21.56
N THR A 86 4.46 -22.31 -21.97
CA THR A 86 3.71 -22.32 -23.23
C THR A 86 3.82 -20.96 -23.92
N VAL A 87 3.73 -20.95 -25.24
CA VAL A 87 3.69 -19.72 -26.04
C VAL A 87 2.24 -19.30 -26.19
N ILE A 88 1.91 -18.09 -25.75
CA ILE A 88 0.62 -17.44 -26.04
C ILE A 88 0.82 -16.56 -27.26
N ARG A 89 -0.01 -16.77 -28.29
CA ARG A 89 0.03 -16.02 -29.55
C ARG A 89 -1.19 -15.12 -29.65
N PHE A 90 -0.96 -13.88 -30.05
CA PHE A 90 -2.00 -12.91 -30.34
C PHE A 90 -2.16 -12.82 -31.85
N LYS A 91 -3.36 -13.05 -32.35
CA LYS A 91 -3.69 -13.00 -33.76
C LYS A 91 -4.69 -11.89 -34.07
N LEU A 92 -4.47 -11.17 -35.15
CA LEU A 92 -5.42 -10.20 -35.69
C LEU A 92 -5.65 -10.53 -37.17
N GLY A 93 -6.91 -10.72 -37.56
CA GLY A 93 -7.22 -11.15 -38.93
C GLY A 93 -6.60 -12.50 -39.31
N GLY A 94 -6.40 -13.39 -38.33
CA GLY A 94 -5.79 -14.71 -38.52
C GLY A 94 -4.25 -14.74 -38.51
N GLU A 95 -3.57 -13.59 -38.62
CA GLU A 95 -2.12 -13.50 -38.59
C GLU A 95 -1.59 -13.29 -37.17
N VAL A 96 -0.48 -13.97 -36.82
CA VAL A 96 0.18 -13.77 -35.52
C VAL A 96 0.90 -12.42 -35.51
N VAL A 97 0.43 -11.50 -34.68
CA VAL A 97 0.97 -10.13 -34.58
C VAL A 97 1.91 -9.95 -33.39
N ALA A 98 1.78 -10.78 -32.36
CA ALA A 98 2.64 -10.79 -31.18
C ALA A 98 2.59 -12.15 -30.47
N HIS A 99 3.55 -12.41 -29.58
CA HIS A 99 3.52 -13.57 -28.69
C HIS A 99 4.19 -13.27 -27.34
N ILE A 100 3.87 -14.06 -26.32
CA ILE A 100 4.51 -14.01 -25.01
C ILE A 100 4.68 -15.43 -24.45
N ASN A 101 5.76 -15.69 -23.72
CA ASN A 101 5.96 -17.00 -23.08
C ASN A 101 5.38 -16.98 -21.68
N MET A 102 4.37 -17.81 -21.42
CA MET A 102 3.85 -18.06 -20.08
C MET A 102 4.64 -19.20 -19.43
N LYS A 103 5.11 -19.00 -18.20
CA LYS A 103 5.97 -19.94 -17.47
C LYS A 103 5.44 -20.20 -16.07
N TRP A 104 5.65 -21.42 -15.59
CA TRP A 104 5.51 -21.78 -14.19
C TRP A 104 6.88 -21.79 -13.50
N THR A 105 7.07 -20.94 -12.50
CA THR A 105 8.36 -20.79 -11.81
C THR A 105 8.56 -21.75 -10.63
N GLY A 106 7.62 -22.67 -10.41
CA GLY A 106 7.51 -23.46 -9.19
C GLY A 106 6.78 -22.72 -8.05
N ARG A 107 6.59 -21.40 -8.16
CA ARG A 107 5.87 -20.59 -7.16
C ARG A 107 4.80 -19.70 -7.76
N TYR A 108 4.99 -19.15 -8.94
CA TYR A 108 4.05 -18.20 -9.54
C TYR A 108 4.02 -18.32 -11.07
N LEU A 109 2.99 -17.74 -11.67
CA LEU A 109 2.92 -17.58 -13.12
C LEU A 109 3.75 -16.36 -13.52
N LEU A 110 4.48 -16.49 -14.62
CA LEU A 110 5.28 -15.40 -15.20
C LEU A 110 5.08 -15.41 -16.71
N ALA A 111 4.63 -14.28 -17.27
CA ALA A 111 4.60 -14.09 -18.71
C ALA A 111 5.76 -13.19 -19.11
N GLU A 112 6.57 -13.62 -20.06
CA GLU A 112 7.77 -12.91 -20.47
C GLU A 112 7.97 -12.94 -21.99
N PHE A 113 8.25 -11.77 -22.55
CA PHE A 113 8.72 -11.60 -23.92
C PHE A 113 10.08 -10.91 -23.90
N ARG A 114 10.99 -11.29 -24.80
CA ARG A 114 12.27 -10.62 -25.03
C ARG A 114 12.54 -10.53 -26.52
N GLY A 115 12.80 -9.32 -27.04
CA GLY A 115 13.02 -9.10 -28.46
C GLY A 115 13.41 -7.66 -28.81
N SER A 116 13.03 -7.22 -30.01
CA SER A 116 13.22 -5.83 -30.47
C SER A 116 12.29 -4.87 -29.73
N ARG A 117 12.64 -3.56 -29.73
CA ARG A 117 11.83 -2.50 -29.13
C ARG A 117 10.42 -2.48 -29.72
N GLU A 118 10.35 -2.47 -31.04
CA GLU A 118 9.08 -2.43 -31.79
C GLU A 118 8.15 -3.59 -31.42
N ASN A 119 8.68 -4.82 -31.34
CA ASN A 119 7.87 -5.98 -30.97
C ASN A 119 7.43 -5.95 -29.50
N ALA A 120 8.27 -5.42 -28.60
CA ALA A 120 7.92 -5.24 -27.20
C ALA A 120 6.82 -4.18 -27.02
N GLU A 121 6.93 -3.04 -27.70
CA GLU A 121 5.92 -1.96 -27.69
C GLU A 121 4.59 -2.42 -28.31
N ARG A 122 4.65 -3.17 -29.42
CA ARG A 122 3.48 -3.78 -30.04
C ARG A 122 2.78 -4.75 -29.09
N LEU A 123 3.53 -5.64 -28.44
CA LEU A 123 2.97 -6.59 -27.46
C LEU A 123 2.36 -5.86 -26.26
N ALA A 124 3.06 -4.86 -25.72
CA ALA A 124 2.56 -4.07 -24.59
C ALA A 124 1.26 -3.35 -24.96
N SER A 125 1.15 -2.83 -26.19
CA SER A 125 -0.05 -2.16 -26.68
C SER A 125 -1.25 -3.12 -26.78
N ILE A 126 -1.02 -4.34 -27.28
CA ILE A 126 -2.07 -5.39 -27.30
C ILE A 126 -2.50 -5.74 -25.89
N ILE A 127 -1.56 -5.94 -24.95
CA ILE A 127 -1.90 -6.26 -23.56
C ILE A 127 -2.72 -5.12 -22.91
N ARG A 128 -2.36 -3.85 -23.16
CA ARG A 128 -3.11 -2.68 -22.70
C ARG A 128 -4.54 -2.66 -23.24
N ALA A 129 -4.71 -2.86 -24.54
CA ALA A 129 -6.03 -2.94 -25.16
C ALA A 129 -6.88 -4.12 -24.62
N LEU A 130 -6.24 -5.20 -24.15
CA LEU A 130 -6.92 -6.32 -23.49
C LEU A 130 -7.29 -6.04 -22.01
N GLY A 131 -6.99 -4.85 -21.49
CA GLY A 131 -7.23 -4.44 -20.11
C GLY A 131 -6.11 -4.83 -19.14
N GLY A 132 -4.92 -5.16 -19.62
CA GLY A 132 -3.74 -5.46 -18.80
C GLY A 132 -2.78 -4.28 -18.68
N GLU A 133 -1.91 -4.33 -17.67
CA GLU A 133 -0.78 -3.40 -17.57
C GLU A 133 0.50 -4.03 -18.07
N ALA A 134 1.09 -3.45 -19.12
CA ALA A 134 2.38 -3.89 -19.66
C ALA A 134 3.37 -2.72 -19.72
N GLU A 135 4.59 -2.99 -19.24
CA GLU A 135 5.73 -2.06 -19.32
C GLU A 135 6.82 -2.66 -20.19
N VAL A 136 7.42 -1.81 -21.02
CA VAL A 136 8.52 -2.16 -21.91
C VAL A 136 9.84 -1.72 -21.28
N LYS A 137 10.72 -2.67 -20.98
CA LYS A 137 12.01 -2.41 -20.32
C LYS A 137 13.18 -2.86 -21.17
N ARG A 138 14.22 -2.03 -21.25
CA ARG A 138 15.50 -2.44 -21.84
C ARG A 138 16.28 -3.33 -20.86
N VAL A 139 16.62 -4.54 -21.28
CA VAL A 139 17.39 -5.53 -20.51
C VAL A 139 18.53 -6.09 -21.38
N GLY A 140 19.75 -5.64 -21.09
CA GLY A 140 20.92 -5.90 -21.93
C GLY A 140 20.71 -5.27 -23.33
N GLU A 141 20.90 -6.09 -24.36
CA GLU A 141 20.72 -5.69 -25.76
C GLU A 141 19.27 -5.77 -26.27
N GLY A 142 18.35 -6.32 -25.46
CA GLY A 142 16.96 -6.54 -25.86
C GLY A 142 15.94 -5.72 -25.05
N TRP A 143 14.70 -5.77 -25.50
CA TRP A 143 13.54 -5.18 -24.85
C TRP A 143 12.62 -6.28 -24.33
N VAL A 144 12.11 -6.09 -23.11
CA VAL A 144 11.36 -7.09 -22.35
C VAL A 144 10.00 -6.54 -21.95
N VAL A 145 8.97 -7.38 -22.10
CA VAL A 145 7.66 -7.21 -21.47
C VAL A 145 7.49 -8.34 -20.47
N TRP A 146 7.13 -7.99 -19.23
CA TRP A 146 6.90 -8.96 -18.16
C TRP A 146 5.48 -8.81 -17.61
N LEU A 147 4.87 -9.90 -17.15
CA LEU A 147 3.65 -9.86 -16.35
C LEU A 147 3.81 -10.84 -15.18
N THR A 148 3.57 -10.35 -13.97
CA THR A 148 3.46 -11.20 -12.77
C THR A 148 2.13 -11.94 -12.76
N THR A 149 1.92 -12.89 -11.84
CA THR A 149 0.60 -13.52 -11.63
C THR A 149 -0.52 -12.49 -11.53
N ASP A 150 -0.31 -11.39 -10.80
CA ASP A 150 -1.32 -10.35 -10.61
C ASP A 150 -1.62 -9.65 -11.95
N GLY A 151 -0.60 -9.30 -12.74
CA GLY A 151 -0.79 -8.72 -14.09
C GLY A 151 -1.41 -9.69 -15.09
N ILE A 152 -1.06 -10.98 -15.01
CA ILE A 152 -1.65 -12.04 -15.85
C ILE A 152 -3.13 -12.20 -15.52
N THR A 153 -3.46 -12.27 -14.23
CA THR A 153 -4.84 -12.41 -13.80
C THR A 153 -5.60 -11.11 -14.06
N ALA A 154 -5.02 -9.91 -13.99
CA ALA A 154 -5.76 -8.68 -14.23
C ALA A 154 -6.47 -8.61 -15.62
N ILE A 155 -5.89 -9.18 -16.67
CA ILE A 155 -6.44 -9.17 -18.04
C ILE A 155 -7.74 -9.99 -18.11
N ARG A 156 -8.83 -9.38 -18.57
CA ARG A 156 -10.19 -9.96 -18.57
C ARG A 156 -10.71 -10.41 -19.93
N HIS A 157 -9.89 -10.37 -20.98
CA HIS A 157 -10.27 -10.87 -22.29
C HIS A 157 -10.44 -12.40 -22.29
N ASP A 158 -11.56 -12.91 -22.81
CA ASP A 158 -11.91 -14.34 -22.73
C ASP A 158 -10.85 -15.27 -23.34
N GLY A 159 -10.32 -14.92 -24.51
CA GLY A 159 -9.25 -15.70 -25.14
C GLY A 159 -7.99 -15.77 -24.28
N TRP A 160 -7.67 -14.70 -23.55
CA TRP A 160 -6.54 -14.67 -22.63
C TRP A 160 -6.81 -15.53 -21.40
N LEU A 161 -7.97 -15.38 -20.77
CA LEU A 161 -8.37 -16.18 -19.62
C LEU A 161 -8.39 -17.68 -19.95
N ASN A 162 -8.89 -18.06 -21.13
CA ASN A 162 -8.89 -19.44 -21.62
C ASN A 162 -7.45 -19.95 -21.84
N ALA A 163 -6.56 -19.13 -22.40
CA ALA A 163 -5.15 -19.51 -22.57
C ALA A 163 -4.44 -19.71 -21.22
N VAL A 164 -4.66 -18.82 -20.26
CA VAL A 164 -4.09 -18.94 -18.91
C VAL A 164 -4.66 -20.15 -18.20
N ARG A 165 -5.99 -20.34 -18.27
CA ARG A 165 -6.67 -21.45 -17.62
C ARG A 165 -6.22 -22.80 -18.18
N GLY A 166 -6.19 -22.93 -19.51
CA GLY A 166 -5.71 -24.14 -20.17
C GLY A 166 -4.25 -24.46 -19.85
N PHE A 167 -3.40 -23.45 -19.62
CA PHE A 167 -2.04 -23.67 -19.12
C PHE A 167 -2.04 -24.25 -17.71
N VAL A 168 -2.82 -23.67 -16.79
CA VAL A 168 -2.94 -24.15 -15.39
C VAL A 168 -3.52 -25.57 -15.32
N ASP A 169 -4.56 -25.85 -16.12
CA ASP A 169 -5.18 -27.18 -16.19
C ASP A 169 -4.17 -28.22 -16.70
N GLU A 170 -3.39 -27.91 -17.74
CA GLU A 170 -2.39 -28.84 -18.27
C GLU A 170 -1.22 -29.05 -17.29
N LEU A 171 -0.81 -28.02 -16.53
CA LEU A 171 0.17 -28.19 -15.45
C LEU A 171 -0.31 -29.19 -14.39
N TYR A 172 -1.58 -29.09 -13.98
CA TYR A 172 -2.17 -30.01 -13.00
C TYR A 172 -2.33 -31.41 -13.58
N GLY A 173 -2.85 -31.53 -14.81
CA GLY A 173 -3.04 -32.81 -15.50
C GLY A 173 -1.73 -33.59 -15.71
N ARG A 174 -0.59 -32.89 -15.83
CA ARG A 174 0.74 -33.51 -15.88
C ARG A 174 1.44 -33.67 -14.52
N GLY A 175 0.76 -33.36 -13.42
CA GLY A 175 1.32 -33.47 -12.06
C GLY A 175 2.43 -32.46 -11.74
N LEU A 176 2.56 -31.38 -12.50
CA LEU A 176 3.60 -30.35 -12.30
C LEU A 176 3.25 -29.36 -11.17
N ILE A 177 1.98 -29.35 -10.75
CA ILE A 177 1.48 -28.63 -9.59
C ILE A 177 0.53 -29.52 -8.78
N GLY A 178 0.52 -29.35 -7.45
CA GLY A 178 -0.40 -30.06 -6.56
C GLY A 178 -1.82 -29.47 -6.58
N GLU A 179 -2.78 -30.23 -6.06
CA GLU A 179 -4.21 -29.89 -6.07
C GLU A 179 -4.53 -28.56 -5.37
N GLU A 180 -3.96 -28.32 -4.18
CA GLU A 180 -4.15 -27.05 -3.47
C GLU A 180 -3.67 -25.86 -4.30
N ARG A 181 -2.52 -26.01 -4.97
CA ARG A 181 -1.96 -24.95 -5.80
C ARG A 181 -2.79 -24.71 -7.05
N TYR A 182 -3.25 -25.78 -7.68
CA TYR A 182 -4.18 -25.73 -8.79
C TYR A 182 -5.46 -24.97 -8.41
N LYS A 183 -6.13 -25.37 -7.32
CA LYS A 183 -7.35 -24.70 -6.81
C LYS A 183 -7.11 -23.21 -6.56
N GLN A 184 -5.97 -22.84 -5.98
CA GLN A 184 -5.62 -21.44 -5.74
C GLN A 184 -5.43 -20.65 -7.05
N LEU A 185 -4.65 -21.16 -8.01
CA LEU A 185 -4.42 -20.48 -9.29
C LEU A 185 -5.71 -20.32 -10.09
N VAL A 186 -6.53 -21.36 -10.12
CA VAL A 186 -7.87 -21.36 -10.71
C VAL A 186 -8.73 -20.26 -10.12
N LYS A 187 -8.77 -20.18 -8.78
CA LYS A 187 -9.52 -19.16 -8.06
C LYS A 187 -8.99 -17.76 -8.40
N ASP A 188 -7.67 -17.56 -8.39
CA ASP A 188 -7.03 -16.28 -8.69
C ASP A 188 -7.31 -15.80 -10.13
N VAL A 189 -7.31 -16.72 -11.10
CA VAL A 189 -7.67 -16.41 -12.51
C VAL A 189 -9.13 -15.97 -12.62
N ALA A 190 -10.04 -16.71 -12.00
CA ALA A 190 -11.46 -16.38 -12.00
C ALA A 190 -11.76 -15.06 -11.28
N ALA A 191 -11.07 -14.80 -10.16
CA ALA A 191 -11.37 -13.74 -9.22
C ALA A 191 -10.87 -12.34 -9.60
N GLY A 192 -10.60 -12.02 -10.87
CA GLY A 192 -10.35 -10.62 -11.23
C GLY A 192 -8.97 -10.08 -10.84
N PRO A 193 -8.70 -8.80 -11.10
CA PRO A 193 -7.58 -8.07 -10.49
C PRO A 193 -7.68 -8.07 -8.94
N ASN A 194 -6.54 -7.89 -8.26
CA ASN A 194 -6.44 -7.78 -6.81
C ASN A 194 -6.16 -6.36 -6.31
N VAL A 195 -6.53 -5.33 -7.08
CA VAL A 195 -6.21 -3.94 -6.76
C VAL A 195 -7.43 -3.16 -6.29
N VAL A 196 -7.20 -2.19 -5.40
CA VAL A 196 -8.17 -1.19 -4.96
C VAL A 196 -7.58 0.21 -5.09
N LYS A 197 -8.42 1.22 -5.36
CA LYS A 197 -7.95 2.60 -5.62
C LYS A 197 -8.19 3.49 -4.42
N LEU A 198 -7.16 4.23 -4.00
CA LEU A 198 -7.25 5.28 -3.00
C LEU A 198 -6.27 6.41 -3.32
N ALA A 199 -6.77 7.65 -3.30
CA ALA A 199 -5.97 8.84 -3.55
C ALA A 199 -5.20 8.79 -4.89
N GLY A 200 -5.84 8.20 -5.91
CA GLY A 200 -5.24 8.00 -7.24
C GLY A 200 -4.19 6.89 -7.35
N ALA A 201 -3.87 6.17 -6.26
CA ALA A 201 -2.94 5.05 -6.27
C ALA A 201 -3.67 3.69 -6.24
N GLU A 202 -3.12 2.71 -6.97
CA GLU A 202 -3.62 1.34 -7.02
C GLU A 202 -2.89 0.45 -6.00
N PHE A 203 -3.60 0.03 -4.96
CA PHE A 203 -3.06 -0.84 -3.92
C PHE A 203 -3.42 -2.29 -4.21
N SER A 204 -2.43 -3.17 -4.27
CA SER A 204 -2.62 -4.61 -4.30
C SER A 204 -3.05 -5.11 -2.93
N VAL A 205 -4.05 -5.99 -2.92
CA VAL A 205 -4.65 -6.59 -1.73
C VAL A 205 -4.22 -8.05 -1.65
N TYR A 206 -3.76 -8.45 -0.46
CA TYR A 206 -3.39 -9.83 -0.14
C TYR A 206 -3.95 -10.23 1.21
N TYR A 207 -4.22 -11.52 1.38
CA TYR A 207 -4.58 -12.12 2.67
C TYR A 207 -3.61 -13.27 3.01
N GLY A 208 -2.87 -13.12 4.09
CA GLY A 208 -1.99 -14.17 4.60
C GLY A 208 -2.78 -15.14 5.47
N THR A 209 -3.03 -16.35 4.98
CA THR A 209 -3.81 -17.39 5.70
C THR A 209 -3.14 -17.83 7.00
N GLY A 210 -1.80 -17.95 7.02
CA GLY A 210 -1.05 -18.35 8.23
C GLY A 210 -1.07 -17.31 9.35
N MET A 211 -0.92 -16.02 9.01
CA MET A 211 -0.95 -14.91 9.98
C MET A 211 -2.35 -14.29 10.13
N LYS A 212 -3.35 -14.78 9.39
CA LYS A 212 -4.70 -14.21 9.24
C LYS A 212 -4.68 -12.68 9.16
N SER A 213 -3.89 -12.14 8.22
CA SER A 213 -3.68 -10.70 8.09
C SER A 213 -3.95 -10.18 6.69
N ILE A 214 -4.56 -9.00 6.63
CA ILE A 214 -4.81 -8.25 5.40
C ILE A 214 -3.59 -7.37 5.13
N MET A 215 -3.12 -7.39 3.88
CA MET A 215 -2.00 -6.59 3.42
C MET A 215 -2.43 -5.77 2.20
N ILE A 216 -2.32 -4.46 2.30
CA ILE A 216 -2.72 -3.51 1.26
C ILE A 216 -1.49 -2.69 0.92
N VAL A 217 -0.94 -2.90 -0.28
CA VAL A 217 0.40 -2.43 -0.65
C VAL A 217 0.39 -1.76 -2.00
N TYR A 218 1.02 -0.60 -2.08
CA TYR A 218 1.36 0.07 -3.32
C TYR A 218 2.88 0.09 -3.49
N ASN A 219 3.37 -0.28 -4.67
CA ASN A 219 4.80 -0.35 -4.99
C ASN A 219 5.16 0.66 -6.09
N PRO A 220 5.33 1.95 -5.76
CA PRO A 220 5.66 2.97 -6.75
C PRO A 220 7.03 2.67 -7.39
N ARG A 221 7.11 2.89 -8.70
CA ARG A 221 8.31 2.58 -9.51
C ARG A 221 9.33 3.71 -9.54
N SER A 222 8.95 4.92 -9.13
CA SER A 222 9.80 6.10 -9.10
C SER A 222 9.61 6.88 -7.80
N GLU A 223 10.59 7.70 -7.47
CA GLU A 223 10.50 8.63 -6.34
C GLU A 223 9.39 9.66 -6.54
N ALA A 224 9.16 10.11 -7.77
CA ALA A 224 8.06 11.01 -8.12
C ALA A 224 6.69 10.37 -7.83
N SER A 225 6.45 9.15 -8.31
CA SER A 225 5.19 8.42 -8.06
C SER A 225 5.01 8.11 -6.58
N LYS A 226 6.09 7.78 -5.86
CA LYS A 226 6.08 7.63 -4.40
C LYS A 226 5.61 8.92 -3.75
N ASN A 227 6.27 10.05 -4.02
CA ASN A 227 5.97 11.33 -3.39
C ASN A 227 4.56 11.83 -3.74
N ALA A 228 4.11 11.62 -4.97
CA ALA A 228 2.75 11.92 -5.40
C ALA A 228 1.71 11.14 -4.56
N ALA A 229 1.88 9.83 -4.40
CA ALA A 229 1.00 9.00 -3.58
C ALA A 229 1.02 9.42 -2.10
N LEU A 230 2.20 9.70 -1.54
CA LEU A 230 2.33 10.17 -0.15
C LEU A 230 1.61 11.50 0.07
N ASN A 231 1.79 12.45 -0.84
CA ASN A 231 1.14 13.76 -0.76
C ASN A 231 -0.37 13.65 -0.91
N ALA A 232 -0.85 12.75 -1.78
CA ALA A 232 -2.28 12.51 -1.96
C ALA A 232 -2.92 11.87 -0.72
N LEU A 233 -2.29 10.86 -0.10
CA LEU A 233 -2.74 10.25 1.15
C LEU A 233 -2.76 11.28 2.30
N LYS A 234 -1.70 12.11 2.43
CA LYS A 234 -1.63 13.17 3.44
C LYS A 234 -2.70 14.25 3.23
N ALA A 235 -2.98 14.62 1.98
CA ALA A 235 -4.04 15.57 1.65
C ALA A 235 -5.44 15.06 2.01
N LYS A 236 -5.64 13.74 2.04
CA LYS A 236 -6.85 13.10 2.56
C LYS A 236 -6.93 13.07 4.09
N GLY A 237 -5.90 13.52 4.81
CA GLY A 237 -5.85 13.48 6.28
C GLY A 237 -5.17 12.22 6.84
N LEU A 238 -4.63 11.34 6.00
CA LEU A 238 -3.92 10.15 6.48
C LEU A 238 -2.49 10.48 6.94
N LYS A 239 -2.07 9.91 8.07
CA LYS A 239 -0.78 10.19 8.71
C LYS A 239 0.23 9.08 8.44
N GLU A 240 1.42 9.46 8.01
CA GLU A 240 2.56 8.55 7.84
C GLU A 240 3.06 8.06 9.20
N GLY A 241 3.31 6.75 9.32
CA GLY A 241 3.71 6.09 10.57
C GLY A 241 2.53 5.61 11.43
N GLU A 242 1.31 6.07 11.14
CA GLU A 242 0.08 5.69 11.84
C GLU A 242 -0.89 4.99 10.88
N HIS A 243 -1.39 5.71 9.88
CA HIS A 243 -2.38 5.21 8.92
C HIS A 243 -1.75 4.48 7.73
N PHE A 244 -0.52 4.84 7.38
CA PHE A 244 0.26 4.13 6.38
C PHE A 244 1.75 4.16 6.72
N THR A 245 2.51 3.19 6.23
CA THR A 245 3.97 3.14 6.38
C THR A 245 4.66 3.17 5.03
N VAL A 246 5.85 3.76 5.00
CA VAL A 246 6.72 3.79 3.82
C VAL A 246 7.98 3.02 4.16
N THR A 247 8.29 2.03 3.35
CA THR A 247 9.55 1.29 3.43
C THR A 247 10.28 1.42 2.11
N GLU A 248 11.57 1.75 2.17
CA GLU A 248 12.44 1.77 1.01
C GLU A 248 13.46 0.64 1.15
N ARG A 249 13.59 -0.19 0.12
CA ARG A 249 14.54 -1.31 0.10
C ARG A 249 15.42 -1.20 -1.13
N GLY A 250 16.74 -1.37 -0.98
CA GLY A 250 17.67 -1.42 -2.12
C GLY A 250 18.76 -0.36 -2.07
N GLY A 251 19.37 -0.10 -3.22
CA GLY A 251 20.52 0.77 -3.36
C GLY A 251 20.63 1.33 -4.78
N TYR A 252 21.74 2.01 -5.02
CA TYR A 252 22.09 2.51 -6.34
C TYR A 252 23.00 1.52 -7.07
N GLU A 253 22.83 1.47 -8.37
CA GLU A 253 23.73 0.82 -9.31
C GLU A 253 24.38 1.93 -10.12
N ILE A 254 25.70 2.06 -9.98
CA ILE A 254 26.51 2.97 -10.78
C ILE A 254 27.11 2.16 -11.92
N ARG A 255 26.76 2.52 -13.15
CA ARG A 255 27.36 1.96 -14.36
C ARG A 255 28.41 2.91 -14.88
N VAL A 256 29.60 2.38 -15.13
CA VAL A 256 30.73 3.18 -15.64
C VAL A 256 31.03 2.72 -17.07
N ALA A 257 31.32 3.67 -17.95
CA ALA A 257 31.78 3.37 -19.30
C ALA A 257 33.15 2.64 -19.27
N ASP A 258 33.38 1.78 -20.27
CA ASP A 258 34.50 0.83 -20.28
C ASP A 258 35.84 1.49 -20.02
N GLU A 259 36.14 2.50 -20.84
CA GLU A 259 37.40 3.25 -20.83
C GLU A 259 37.67 4.00 -19.52
N PHE A 260 36.64 4.19 -18.69
CA PHE A 260 36.74 4.88 -17.39
C PHE A 260 36.62 3.93 -16.20
N TYR A 261 36.42 2.63 -16.41
CA TYR A 261 36.15 1.69 -15.33
C TYR A 261 37.34 1.53 -14.36
N ALA A 262 38.56 1.42 -14.89
CA ALA A 262 39.77 1.34 -14.07
C ALA A 262 39.95 2.61 -13.22
N LYS A 263 39.76 3.78 -13.85
CA LYS A 263 39.82 5.08 -13.18
C LYS A 263 38.75 5.24 -12.10
N ALA A 264 37.55 4.70 -12.33
CA ALA A 264 36.49 4.67 -11.33
C ALA A 264 36.85 3.77 -10.14
N LEU A 265 37.45 2.61 -10.36
CA LEU A 265 37.90 1.74 -9.25
C LEU A 265 39.02 2.39 -8.44
N GLU A 266 39.96 3.07 -9.11
CA GLU A 266 41.02 3.84 -8.44
C GLU A 266 40.43 4.96 -7.57
N ALA A 267 39.47 5.71 -8.10
CA ALA A 267 38.77 6.77 -7.37
C ALA A 267 38.03 6.26 -6.11
N LEU A 268 37.64 4.98 -6.09
CA LEU A 268 36.94 4.35 -4.98
C LEU A 268 37.84 3.61 -3.99
N SER A 269 39.16 3.56 -4.25
CA SER A 269 40.14 2.89 -3.37
C SER A 269 40.20 3.49 -1.96
N GLY A 270 39.88 4.78 -1.82
CA GLY A 270 39.77 5.48 -0.53
C GLY A 270 38.47 5.18 0.25
N LEU A 271 37.55 4.40 -0.33
CA LEU A 271 36.29 3.99 0.31
C LEU A 271 36.33 2.50 0.63
N LYS A 272 35.65 2.10 1.71
CA LYS A 272 35.58 0.69 2.11
C LYS A 272 34.60 -0.10 1.24
N GLU A 273 35.10 -1.10 0.51
CA GLU A 273 34.29 -2.08 -0.21
C GLU A 273 33.43 -2.92 0.78
N LYS A 274 32.23 -3.33 0.34
CA LYS A 274 31.12 -3.97 1.10
C LYS A 274 30.43 -3.07 2.14
N GLU A 275 31.08 -2.00 2.59
CA GLU A 275 30.47 -0.96 3.44
C GLU A 275 29.82 0.13 2.57
N HIS A 276 30.64 0.82 1.76
CA HIS A 276 30.22 1.94 0.92
C HIS A 276 29.73 1.46 -0.46
N TYR A 277 30.47 0.53 -1.08
CA TYR A 277 30.16 0.02 -2.41
C TYR A 277 30.55 -1.46 -2.56
N ALA A 278 30.01 -2.16 -3.55
CA ALA A 278 30.43 -3.51 -3.93
C ALA A 278 30.60 -3.59 -5.45
N VAL A 279 31.68 -4.21 -5.89
CA VAL A 279 32.02 -4.28 -7.32
C VAL A 279 31.45 -5.54 -7.95
N TYR A 280 30.82 -5.38 -9.11
CA TYR A 280 30.37 -6.50 -9.94
C TYR A 280 31.06 -6.42 -11.31
N GLY A 281 32.31 -6.89 -11.35
CA GLY A 281 33.23 -6.71 -12.48
C GLY A 281 32.73 -7.24 -13.82
N LYS A 282 31.92 -8.31 -13.83
CA LYS A 282 31.34 -8.88 -15.06
C LYS A 282 30.43 -7.91 -15.82
N ARG A 283 29.87 -6.90 -15.16
CA ARG A 283 28.99 -5.90 -15.77
C ARG A 283 29.46 -4.46 -15.59
N ARG A 284 30.66 -4.27 -15.01
CA ARG A 284 31.20 -2.94 -14.66
C ARG A 284 30.22 -2.11 -13.83
N GLU A 285 29.49 -2.82 -12.97
CA GLU A 285 28.49 -2.25 -12.07
C GLU A 285 29.11 -2.07 -10.68
N ILE A 286 28.90 -0.90 -10.09
CA ILE A 286 29.25 -0.60 -8.70
C ILE A 286 27.94 -0.46 -7.93
N ARG A 287 27.67 -1.38 -7.00
CA ARG A 287 26.47 -1.36 -6.16
C ARG A 287 26.74 -0.53 -4.92
N VAL A 288 25.87 0.41 -4.62
CA VAL A 288 26.05 1.39 -3.55
C VAL A 288 24.80 1.40 -2.68
N LYS A 289 24.94 1.37 -1.36
CA LYS A 289 23.78 1.55 -0.47
C LYS A 289 23.27 2.98 -0.57
N LYS A 290 21.97 3.20 -0.37
CA LYS A 290 21.35 4.53 -0.48
C LYS A 290 22.15 5.61 0.24
N ASP A 291 22.51 5.36 1.49
CA ASP A 291 23.18 6.32 2.39
C ASP A 291 24.64 6.64 2.00
N HIS A 292 25.21 5.88 1.07
CA HIS A 292 26.59 6.07 0.58
C HIS A 292 26.63 6.56 -0.88
N LYS A 293 25.47 6.81 -1.51
CA LYS A 293 25.38 7.26 -2.91
C LYS A 293 26.23 8.51 -3.13
N ASP A 294 25.98 9.56 -2.36
CA ASP A 294 26.64 10.85 -2.58
C ASP A 294 28.14 10.77 -2.32
N THR A 295 28.56 10.00 -1.31
CA THR A 295 29.98 9.73 -1.04
C THR A 295 30.67 9.09 -2.24
N VAL A 296 30.08 8.04 -2.81
CA VAL A 296 30.64 7.31 -3.96
C VAL A 296 30.60 8.18 -5.22
N VAL A 297 29.49 8.88 -5.50
CA VAL A 297 29.35 9.77 -6.66
C VAL A 297 30.33 10.93 -6.59
N ASN A 298 30.52 11.53 -5.41
CA ASN A 298 31.47 12.63 -5.23
C ASN A 298 32.92 12.17 -5.38
N ALA A 299 33.27 10.95 -4.94
CA ALA A 299 34.59 10.38 -5.18
C ALA A 299 34.88 10.21 -6.69
N LEU A 300 33.91 9.72 -7.45
CA LEU A 300 34.02 9.62 -8.92
C LEU A 300 34.18 11.01 -9.57
N LYS A 301 33.38 11.98 -9.15
CA LYS A 301 33.47 13.38 -9.63
C LYS A 301 34.81 14.03 -9.30
N ALA A 302 35.34 13.80 -8.11
CA ALA A 302 36.64 14.30 -7.69
C ALA A 302 37.80 13.72 -8.53
N ALA A 303 37.65 12.50 -9.06
CA ALA A 303 38.57 11.91 -10.02
C ALA A 303 38.39 12.44 -11.47
N GLY A 304 37.55 13.45 -11.68
CA GLY A 304 37.25 14.00 -12.99
C GLY A 304 36.33 13.12 -13.83
N LEU A 305 35.51 12.28 -13.20
CA LEU A 305 34.45 11.54 -13.90
C LEU A 305 33.14 12.32 -13.86
N GLU A 306 32.49 12.48 -15.02
CA GLU A 306 31.25 13.23 -15.14
C GLU A 306 30.05 12.28 -15.15
N GLU A 307 29.06 12.58 -14.32
CA GLU A 307 27.80 11.84 -14.29
C GLU A 307 26.99 12.17 -15.56
N GLY A 308 26.46 11.14 -16.23
CA GLY A 308 25.81 11.23 -17.54
C GLY A 308 26.74 11.04 -18.74
N LYS A 309 28.06 11.21 -18.55
CA LYS A 309 29.07 11.03 -19.60
C LYS A 309 29.96 9.82 -19.36
N HIS A 310 30.59 9.74 -18.19
CA HIS A 310 31.53 8.68 -17.83
C HIS A 310 30.89 7.60 -16.95
N PHE A 311 29.90 7.97 -16.13
CA PHE A 311 29.11 7.03 -15.35
C PHE A 311 27.66 7.50 -15.20
N ALA A 312 26.76 6.57 -14.85
CA ALA A 312 25.37 6.89 -14.51
C ALA A 312 24.97 6.16 -13.23
N ALA A 313 24.41 6.89 -12.27
CA ALA A 313 23.85 6.33 -11.04
C ALA A 313 22.35 6.09 -11.21
N LYS A 314 21.92 4.83 -11.07
CA LYS A 314 20.51 4.44 -11.17
C LYS A 314 20.03 3.87 -9.85
N TRP A 315 18.91 4.35 -9.33
CA TRP A 315 18.23 3.69 -8.22
C TRP A 315 17.71 2.33 -8.66
N ASN A 316 18.08 1.28 -7.93
CA ASN A 316 17.62 -0.10 -8.16
C ASN A 316 16.88 -0.65 -6.93
N GLY A 317 16.28 0.24 -6.14
CA GLY A 317 15.47 -0.14 -5.00
C GLY A 317 13.97 -0.11 -5.29
N GLN A 318 13.21 -0.58 -4.30
CA GLN A 318 11.77 -0.67 -4.31
C GLN A 318 11.21 0.22 -3.20
N TYR A 319 10.18 0.98 -3.53
CA TYR A 319 9.37 1.71 -2.57
C TYR A 319 8.13 0.88 -2.27
N ILE A 320 7.78 0.77 -0.99
CA ILE A 320 6.62 0.01 -0.53
C ILE A 320 5.82 0.92 0.39
N ILE A 321 4.61 1.28 -0.04
CA ILE A 321 3.63 2.02 0.77
C ILE A 321 2.58 1.02 1.23
N ARG A 322 2.36 0.91 2.54
CA ARG A 322 1.39 -0.03 3.13
C ARG A 322 0.35 0.70 3.96
N ILE A 323 -0.94 0.44 3.72
CA ILE A 323 -2.03 0.89 4.59
C ILE A 323 -2.05 0.01 5.86
N THR A 324 -2.11 0.64 7.02
CA THR A 324 -2.20 -0.05 8.33
C THR A 324 -3.66 -0.35 8.69
N TYR A 325 -3.90 -1.12 9.74
CA TYR A 325 -5.26 -1.31 10.26
C TYR A 325 -5.85 -0.03 10.83
N ASP A 326 -5.04 0.82 11.46
CA ASP A 326 -5.50 2.13 11.91
C ASP A 326 -5.84 3.02 10.71
N GLY A 327 -5.08 2.90 9.61
CA GLY A 327 -5.44 3.53 8.34
C GLY A 327 -6.75 3.03 7.76
N LEU A 328 -7.03 1.73 7.80
CA LEU A 328 -8.32 1.17 7.39
C LEU A 328 -9.49 1.70 8.24
N ARG A 329 -9.30 1.81 9.55
CA ARG A 329 -10.30 2.40 10.45
C ARG A 329 -10.53 3.88 10.13
N GLU A 330 -9.47 4.63 9.88
CA GLU A 330 -9.58 6.03 9.52
C GLU A 330 -10.29 6.22 8.17
N ILE A 331 -9.97 5.40 7.16
CA ILE A 331 -10.69 5.40 5.88
C ILE A 331 -12.17 5.03 6.09
N GLN A 332 -12.47 4.09 6.98
CA GLN A 332 -13.86 3.78 7.33
C GLN A 332 -14.58 4.94 8.03
N ARG A 333 -13.92 5.74 8.87
CA ARG A 333 -14.49 6.98 9.42
C ARG A 333 -14.77 8.00 8.34
N MET A 334 -13.83 8.19 7.41
CA MET A 334 -14.03 9.06 6.25
C MET A 334 -15.26 8.63 5.44
N ALA A 335 -15.42 7.33 5.20
CA ALA A 335 -16.60 6.79 4.52
C ALA A 335 -17.89 7.06 5.29
N LEU A 336 -17.92 6.85 6.61
CA LEU A 336 -19.09 7.15 7.46
C LEU A 336 -19.43 8.64 7.50
N ASN A 337 -18.43 9.51 7.33
CA ASN A 337 -18.59 10.96 7.24
C ASN A 337 -18.90 11.46 5.81
N GLY A 338 -19.13 10.54 4.85
CA GLY A 338 -19.57 10.87 3.49
C GLY A 338 -18.46 11.02 2.44
N ASP A 339 -17.21 10.61 2.71
CA ASP A 339 -16.18 10.53 1.65
C ASP A 339 -16.48 9.34 0.72
N VAL A 340 -16.99 9.66 -0.47
CA VAL A 340 -17.39 8.70 -1.52
C VAL A 340 -16.22 7.84 -2.02
N GLU A 341 -15.00 8.37 -2.05
CA GLU A 341 -13.82 7.60 -2.46
C GLU A 341 -13.46 6.58 -1.38
N ALA A 342 -13.50 6.99 -0.12
CA ALA A 342 -13.27 6.10 1.01
C ALA A 342 -14.32 4.98 1.09
N GLU A 343 -15.60 5.30 0.87
CA GLU A 343 -16.69 4.31 0.81
C GLU A 343 -16.44 3.30 -0.32
N ARG A 344 -16.12 3.79 -1.52
CA ARG A 344 -15.78 2.94 -2.67
C ARG A 344 -14.59 2.04 -2.36
N PHE A 345 -13.53 2.58 -1.77
CA PHE A 345 -12.35 1.81 -1.40
C PHE A 345 -12.68 0.65 -0.45
N ILE A 346 -13.47 0.89 0.60
CA ILE A 346 -13.84 -0.17 1.58
C ILE A 346 -14.68 -1.25 0.91
N ARG A 347 -15.64 -0.87 0.06
CA ARG A 347 -16.49 -1.81 -0.68
C ARG A 347 -15.66 -2.66 -1.65
N ASP A 348 -14.81 -2.03 -2.44
CA ASP A 348 -13.97 -2.71 -3.43
C ASP A 348 -12.95 -3.63 -2.73
N LEU A 349 -12.45 -3.24 -1.54
CA LEU A 349 -11.60 -4.07 -0.70
C LEU A 349 -12.34 -5.32 -0.19
N GLU A 350 -13.56 -5.18 0.29
CA GLU A 350 -14.38 -6.32 0.72
C GLU A 350 -14.62 -7.29 -0.44
N ASP A 351 -14.98 -6.77 -1.61
CA ASP A 351 -15.23 -7.56 -2.82
C ASP A 351 -13.98 -8.35 -3.26
N VAL A 352 -12.82 -7.69 -3.31
CA VAL A 352 -11.55 -8.36 -3.65
C VAL A 352 -11.21 -9.46 -2.62
N LEU A 353 -11.35 -9.18 -1.33
CA LEU A 353 -11.09 -10.18 -0.27
C LEU A 353 -12.06 -11.36 -0.37
N ARG A 354 -13.35 -11.10 -0.61
CA ARG A 354 -14.38 -12.15 -0.74
C ARG A 354 -14.09 -13.05 -1.93
N ARG A 355 -13.89 -12.48 -3.12
CA ARG A 355 -13.68 -13.24 -4.37
C ARG A 355 -12.37 -14.02 -4.35
N ARG A 356 -11.28 -13.46 -3.83
CA ARG A 356 -9.95 -14.11 -3.85
C ARG A 356 -9.66 -14.96 -2.62
N HIS A 357 -10.10 -14.54 -1.44
CA HIS A 357 -9.66 -15.13 -0.18
C HIS A 357 -10.80 -15.74 0.65
N GLY A 358 -12.05 -15.47 0.30
CA GLY A 358 -13.24 -16.07 0.93
C GLY A 358 -13.63 -15.41 2.26
N ASP A 359 -14.57 -16.05 2.96
CA ASP A 359 -15.26 -15.44 4.11
C ASP A 359 -14.35 -15.18 5.30
N ASP A 360 -13.29 -15.96 5.51
CA ASP A 360 -12.31 -15.71 6.58
C ASP A 360 -11.63 -14.35 6.42
N ALA A 361 -11.33 -13.95 5.18
CA ALA A 361 -10.71 -12.66 4.90
C ALA A 361 -11.70 -11.51 5.10
N VAL A 362 -12.97 -11.71 4.71
CA VAL A 362 -14.05 -10.74 4.95
C VAL A 362 -14.32 -10.58 6.44
N LYS A 363 -14.38 -11.69 7.19
CA LYS A 363 -14.51 -11.67 8.65
C LYS A 363 -13.37 -10.89 9.30
N LYS A 364 -12.13 -11.06 8.80
CA LYS A 364 -11.00 -10.27 9.28
C LYS A 364 -11.14 -8.79 8.96
N LEU A 365 -11.64 -8.44 7.77
CA LEU A 365 -11.91 -7.04 7.43
C LEU A 365 -12.95 -6.45 8.38
N ILE A 366 -14.06 -7.15 8.60
CA ILE A 366 -15.11 -6.73 9.54
C ILE A 366 -14.50 -6.49 10.93
N GLU A 367 -13.75 -7.45 11.47
CA GLU A 367 -13.04 -7.31 12.75
C GLU A 367 -12.18 -6.03 12.82
N VAL A 368 -11.46 -5.71 11.75
CA VAL A 368 -10.61 -4.51 11.67
C VAL A 368 -11.43 -3.22 11.64
N LEU A 369 -12.56 -3.23 10.92
CA LEU A 369 -13.41 -2.05 10.69
C LEU A 369 -14.45 -1.80 11.79
N THR A 370 -14.89 -2.83 12.51
CA THR A 370 -15.91 -2.75 13.56
C THR A 370 -15.64 -1.64 14.58
N PRO A 371 -14.41 -1.46 15.11
CA PRO A 371 -14.13 -0.38 16.05
C PRO A 371 -14.49 1.01 15.51
N ALA A 372 -14.31 1.26 14.21
CA ALA A 372 -14.66 2.53 13.58
C ALA A 372 -16.18 2.65 13.28
N ARG A 373 -16.87 1.53 13.06
CA ARG A 373 -18.32 1.49 12.79
C ARG A 373 -19.17 1.66 14.05
N GLU A 374 -18.67 1.23 15.19
CA GLU A 374 -19.37 1.28 16.47
C GLU A 374 -19.07 2.57 17.27
N GLU A 375 -18.30 3.51 16.72
CA GLU A 375 -17.93 4.75 17.43
C GLU A 375 -19.16 5.58 17.78
N GLY A 376 -19.33 5.87 19.07
CA GLY A 376 -20.50 6.57 19.59
C GLY A 376 -21.83 5.82 19.48
N ALA A 377 -21.82 4.51 19.18
CA ALA A 377 -23.04 3.71 19.01
C ALA A 377 -23.63 3.21 20.34
N ILE A 378 -22.85 3.19 21.42
CA ILE A 378 -23.32 2.73 22.73
C ILE A 378 -23.81 3.93 23.56
N ASP A 379 -25.11 3.89 23.87
CA ASP A 379 -25.76 4.73 24.87
C ASP A 379 -25.71 4.08 26.26
N LEU A 380 -25.90 4.90 27.28
CA LEU A 380 -25.99 4.48 28.67
C LEU A 380 -27.45 4.38 29.10
N PRO A 381 -27.81 3.48 30.05
CA PRO A 381 -26.91 2.66 30.86
C PRO A 381 -26.41 1.37 30.16
N LEU A 382 -25.14 1.01 30.40
CA LEU A 382 -24.53 -0.22 29.90
C LEU A 382 -24.66 -1.35 30.94
N GLU A 383 -25.28 -2.46 30.56
CA GLU A 383 -25.35 -3.66 31.40
C GLU A 383 -24.00 -4.38 31.47
N VAL A 384 -23.53 -4.65 32.69
CA VAL A 384 -22.32 -5.43 32.97
C VAL A 384 -22.76 -6.81 33.43
N ARG A 385 -22.31 -7.84 32.70
CA ARG A 385 -22.69 -9.23 32.96
C ARG A 385 -21.50 -10.05 33.45
N ASP A 386 -21.77 -11.02 34.34
CA ASP A 386 -20.80 -12.04 34.73
C ASP A 386 -20.60 -13.08 33.59
N ASP A 387 -19.65 -14.00 33.77
CA ASP A 387 -19.40 -15.06 32.78
C ASP A 387 -20.58 -16.06 32.64
N LYS A 388 -21.58 -16.00 33.53
CA LYS A 388 -22.83 -16.78 33.45
C LYS A 388 -23.98 -16.00 32.78
N GLY A 389 -23.74 -14.74 32.37
CA GLY A 389 -24.70 -13.87 31.72
C GLY A 389 -25.63 -13.09 32.65
N ASN A 390 -25.45 -13.19 33.97
CA ASN A 390 -26.25 -12.44 34.95
C ASN A 390 -25.80 -10.98 34.99
N ILE A 391 -26.74 -10.04 35.06
CA ILE A 391 -26.43 -8.61 35.23
C ILE A 391 -25.94 -8.40 36.67
N ILE A 392 -24.69 -7.94 36.80
CA ILE A 392 -24.04 -7.70 38.10
C ILE A 392 -23.83 -6.21 38.39
N ALA A 393 -23.79 -5.38 37.35
CA ALA A 393 -23.76 -3.93 37.48
C ALA A 393 -24.38 -3.23 36.25
N ARG A 394 -24.66 -1.94 36.38
CA ARG A 394 -25.04 -1.06 35.27
C ARG A 394 -24.18 0.19 35.29
N VAL A 395 -23.41 0.45 34.24
CA VAL A 395 -22.73 1.74 34.08
C VAL A 395 -23.77 2.76 33.67
N VAL A 396 -24.02 3.76 34.52
CA VAL A 396 -25.10 4.73 34.34
C VAL A 396 -24.61 6.06 33.80
N ASP A 397 -23.33 6.39 34.00
CA ASP A 397 -22.73 7.61 33.48
C ASP A 397 -21.25 7.42 33.13
N LEU A 398 -20.79 8.14 32.11
CA LEU A 398 -19.40 8.19 31.67
C LEU A 398 -18.99 9.65 31.50
N ARG A 399 -18.04 10.07 32.33
CA ARG A 399 -17.45 11.42 32.27
C ARG A 399 -15.97 11.35 31.98
N TYR A 400 -15.41 12.46 31.52
CA TYR A 400 -13.98 12.61 31.35
C TYR A 400 -13.49 13.93 31.96
N GLU A 401 -12.24 13.92 32.38
CA GLU A 401 -11.50 15.08 32.86
C GLU A 401 -10.13 15.11 32.18
N PHE A 402 -9.69 16.29 31.75
CA PHE A 402 -8.29 16.51 31.44
C PHE A 402 -7.56 16.84 32.73
N VAL A 403 -6.43 16.17 32.96
CA VAL A 403 -5.65 16.33 34.20
C VAL A 403 -4.23 16.69 33.83
N GLU A 404 -3.76 17.81 34.36
CA GLU A 404 -2.38 18.27 34.21
C GLU A 404 -1.78 18.50 35.60
N ASN A 405 -0.64 17.86 35.88
CA ASN A 405 0.03 17.95 37.18
C ASN A 405 -0.90 17.68 38.38
N GLY A 406 -1.86 16.76 38.22
CA GLY A 406 -2.83 16.38 39.25
C GLY A 406 -4.04 17.31 39.40
N LYS A 407 -4.12 18.41 38.63
CA LYS A 407 -5.25 19.34 38.63
C LYS A 407 -6.16 19.10 37.43
N VAL A 408 -7.47 19.19 37.64
CA VAL A 408 -8.45 19.14 36.55
C VAL A 408 -8.40 20.45 35.78
N VAL A 409 -8.32 20.35 34.46
CA VAL A 409 -8.24 21.48 33.53
C VAL A 409 -9.23 21.29 32.39
N ASN A 410 -9.61 22.37 31.72
CA ASN A 410 -10.55 22.30 30.58
C ASN A 410 -9.87 21.78 29.29
N GLN A 411 -8.54 21.92 29.23
CA GLN A 411 -7.67 21.46 28.16
C GLN A 411 -6.25 21.30 28.72
N CYS A 412 -5.51 20.32 28.23
CA CYS A 412 -4.07 20.19 28.46
C CYS A 412 -3.40 19.66 27.20
N ALA A 413 -2.08 19.84 27.11
CA ALA A 413 -1.27 19.32 26.01
C ALA A 413 0.09 18.83 26.49
N GLY A 414 0.71 17.95 25.70
CA GLY A 414 2.06 17.46 25.99
C GLY A 414 2.11 16.37 27.08
N GLU A 415 3.33 16.07 27.56
CA GLU A 415 3.60 14.87 28.38
C GLU A 415 2.85 14.85 29.71
N GLY A 416 2.61 16.04 30.30
CA GLY A 416 1.89 16.20 31.56
C GLY A 416 0.39 16.00 31.44
N CYS A 417 -0.15 15.98 30.22
CA CYS A 417 -1.57 15.89 29.96
C CYS A 417 -2.08 14.44 30.06
N ARG A 418 -3.07 14.24 30.92
CA ARG A 418 -3.71 12.94 31.15
C ARG A 418 -5.20 13.02 30.87
N LEU A 419 -5.75 11.95 30.31
CA LEU A 419 -7.17 11.77 30.14
C LEU A 419 -7.69 10.85 31.25
N ARG A 420 -8.47 11.40 32.17
CA ARG A 420 -9.13 10.61 33.21
C ARG A 420 -10.56 10.32 32.79
N ILE A 421 -10.91 9.04 32.75
CA ILE A 421 -12.26 8.56 32.46
C ILE A 421 -12.86 8.08 33.78
N ILE A 422 -14.08 8.54 34.06
CA ILE A 422 -14.83 8.25 35.28
C ILE A 422 -16.11 7.52 34.85
N ALA A 423 -16.23 6.26 35.26
CA ALA A 423 -17.42 5.46 35.06
C ALA A 423 -18.21 5.36 36.37
N GLU A 424 -19.42 5.92 36.39
CA GLU A 424 -20.37 5.72 37.48
C GLU A 424 -21.20 4.48 37.19
N TYR A 425 -21.28 3.58 38.16
CA TYR A 425 -22.01 2.32 38.01
C TYR A 425 -22.80 1.96 39.26
N GLU A 426 -23.94 1.32 39.04
CA GLU A 426 -24.82 0.79 40.08
C GLU A 426 -24.56 -0.72 40.23
N ALA A 427 -24.26 -1.14 41.46
CA ALA A 427 -24.05 -2.55 41.82
C ALA A 427 -24.60 -2.81 43.23
N GLY A 428 -25.47 -3.81 43.37
CA GLY A 428 -26.06 -4.16 44.67
C GLY A 428 -26.84 -3.03 45.35
N GLY A 429 -27.43 -2.10 44.58
CA GLY A 429 -28.18 -0.95 45.10
C GLY A 429 -27.33 0.27 45.46
N GLU A 430 -25.99 0.19 45.34
CA GLU A 430 -25.08 1.31 45.60
C GLU A 430 -24.53 1.89 44.29
N ARG A 431 -24.33 3.21 44.27
CA ARG A 431 -23.56 3.89 43.21
C ARG A 431 -22.09 3.94 43.57
N ARG A 432 -21.25 3.51 42.64
CA ARG A 432 -19.78 3.46 42.77
C ARG A 432 -19.11 4.10 41.55
N GLN A 433 -17.83 4.41 41.68
CA GLN A 433 -17.03 5.05 40.63
C GLN A 433 -15.75 4.27 40.33
N LEU A 434 -15.51 3.99 39.06
CA LEU A 434 -14.24 3.50 38.54
C LEU A 434 -13.54 4.63 37.80
N LYS A 435 -12.29 4.94 38.18
CA LYS A 435 -11.47 5.98 37.55
C LYS A 435 -10.29 5.36 36.83
N VAL A 436 -10.13 5.66 35.55
CA VAL A 436 -9.02 5.20 34.71
C VAL A 436 -8.29 6.42 34.15
N GLU A 437 -7.01 6.54 34.48
CA GLU A 437 -6.18 7.67 34.05
C GLU A 437 -5.18 7.23 32.98
N TRP A 438 -5.38 7.77 31.77
CA TRP A 438 -4.52 7.57 30.60
C TRP A 438 -3.43 8.63 30.56
N ARG A 439 -2.22 8.20 30.21
CA ARG A 439 -1.05 9.06 30.07
C ARG A 439 -0.24 8.69 28.83
N TRP A 440 0.58 9.64 28.39
CA TRP A 440 1.63 9.39 27.40
C TRP A 440 2.83 8.73 28.09
N ALA A 441 3.28 7.60 27.57
CA ALA A 441 4.52 6.96 27.98
C ALA A 441 5.60 7.13 26.90
N GLU A 442 6.80 7.52 27.32
CA GLU A 442 7.95 7.70 26.45
C GLU A 442 8.63 6.35 26.14
N LYS A 443 8.96 6.10 24.87
CA LYS A 443 9.82 5.01 24.43
C LYS A 443 10.94 5.57 23.55
N ARG A 444 12.20 5.36 23.95
CA ARG A 444 13.38 5.76 23.15
C ARG A 444 13.92 4.55 22.39
N GLU A 445 13.98 4.62 21.07
CA GLU A 445 14.63 3.61 20.23
C GLU A 445 15.82 4.20 19.50
N LYS A 446 16.97 3.52 19.50
CA LYS A 446 18.10 3.91 18.65
C LYS A 446 17.84 3.45 17.22
N ARG A 447 17.80 4.39 16.28
CA ARG A 447 17.87 4.13 14.83
C ARG A 447 19.18 4.71 14.31
N GLY A 448 20.18 3.85 14.09
CA GLY A 448 21.51 4.27 13.68
C GLY A 448 22.16 5.19 14.72
N LYS A 449 22.59 6.38 14.30
CA LYS A 449 23.17 7.42 15.19
C LYS A 449 22.12 8.31 15.88
N THR A 450 20.84 8.17 15.53
CA THR A 450 19.75 8.99 16.08
C THR A 450 18.89 8.22 17.08
N THR A 451 18.56 8.85 18.20
CA THR A 451 17.57 8.32 19.14
C THR A 451 16.20 8.86 18.76
N VAL A 452 15.26 7.95 18.50
CA VAL A 452 13.86 8.28 18.22
C VAL A 452 13.01 8.06 19.46
N THR A 453 12.50 9.16 20.02
CA THR A 453 11.46 9.14 21.06
C THR A 453 10.09 8.98 20.42
N TYR A 454 9.34 7.99 20.89
CA TYR A 454 7.94 7.73 20.59
C TYR A 454 7.11 7.88 21.86
N TYR A 455 5.92 8.46 21.74
CA TYR A 455 4.93 8.44 22.81
C TYR A 455 3.80 7.47 22.45
N TYR A 456 3.43 6.63 23.41
CA TYR A 456 2.32 5.69 23.30
C TYR A 456 1.35 5.85 24.48
N GLU A 457 0.07 5.56 24.24
CA GLU A 457 -1.00 5.66 25.23
C GLU A 457 -0.93 4.49 26.21
N THR A 458 -1.03 4.79 27.51
CA THR A 458 -1.16 3.75 28.53
C THR A 458 -1.94 4.20 29.75
N ALA A 459 -2.68 3.28 30.36
CA ALA A 459 -3.25 3.43 31.69
C ALA A 459 -2.92 2.20 32.55
N ARG A 460 -2.79 2.42 33.86
CA ARG A 460 -2.55 1.37 34.86
C ARG A 460 -3.52 1.48 36.04
N PRO A 461 -4.83 1.27 35.84
CA PRO A 461 -5.78 1.25 36.95
C PRO A 461 -5.47 0.08 37.89
N ARG A 462 -5.69 0.32 39.19
CA ARG A 462 -5.67 -0.73 40.23
C ARG A 462 -7.09 -1.12 40.57
N VAL A 463 -7.50 -2.28 40.07
CA VAL A 463 -8.83 -2.87 40.24
C VAL A 463 -8.92 -3.58 41.60
N LYS A 464 -9.86 -3.17 42.45
CA LYS A 464 -9.95 -3.60 43.85
C LYS A 464 -10.65 -4.95 44.01
N ASP A 465 -11.74 -5.14 43.28
CA ASP A 465 -12.62 -6.30 43.38
C ASP A 465 -13.08 -6.80 42.00
N ASP A 466 -13.78 -7.93 42.00
CA ASP A 466 -14.23 -8.58 40.77
C ASP A 466 -15.35 -7.78 40.07
N MET A 467 -16.05 -6.90 40.80
CA MET A 467 -17.06 -6.01 40.24
C MET A 467 -16.40 -4.89 39.41
N GLU A 468 -15.40 -4.20 39.95
CA GLU A 468 -14.59 -3.23 39.21
C GLU A 468 -13.90 -3.91 38.01
N ALA A 469 -13.46 -5.16 38.16
CA ALA A 469 -12.88 -5.93 37.06
C ALA A 469 -13.89 -6.15 35.94
N ALA A 470 -15.13 -6.54 36.26
CA ALA A 470 -16.18 -6.74 35.29
C ALA A 470 -16.60 -5.43 34.60
N VAL A 471 -16.70 -4.32 35.34
CA VAL A 471 -16.97 -2.99 34.77
C VAL A 471 -15.83 -2.59 33.82
N LEU A 472 -14.57 -2.78 34.21
CA LEU A 472 -13.42 -2.49 33.34
C LEU A 472 -13.41 -3.36 32.09
N LYS A 473 -13.75 -4.66 32.21
CA LYS A 473 -13.94 -5.60 31.09
C LYS A 473 -15.00 -5.07 30.14
N ALA A 474 -16.15 -4.67 30.69
CA ALA A 474 -17.28 -4.18 29.93
C ALA A 474 -16.97 -2.89 29.18
N LEU A 475 -16.08 -2.03 29.71
CA LEU A 475 -15.67 -0.78 29.08
C LEU A 475 -14.54 -0.95 28.06
N THR A 476 -13.54 -1.78 28.36
CA THR A 476 -12.27 -1.84 27.59
C THR A 476 -12.00 -3.18 26.89
N GLY A 477 -12.83 -4.19 27.13
CA GLY A 477 -12.59 -5.57 26.67
C GLY A 477 -11.52 -6.32 27.47
N LYS A 478 -10.84 -5.66 28.42
CA LYS A 478 -9.74 -6.25 29.21
C LYS A 478 -9.99 -6.11 30.70
N ALA A 479 -9.76 -7.19 31.45
CA ALA A 479 -9.93 -7.18 32.89
C ALA A 479 -9.01 -8.16 33.60
N LYS A 480 -8.56 -7.73 34.78
CA LYS A 480 -7.90 -8.57 35.79
C LYS A 480 -8.03 -7.85 37.14
N ARG A 481 -8.17 -8.59 38.23
CA ARG A 481 -8.02 -8.02 39.58
C ARG A 481 -6.58 -7.56 39.82
N GLY A 482 -6.41 -6.43 40.51
CA GLY A 482 -5.09 -5.83 40.73
C GLY A 482 -4.70 -4.82 39.64
N GLU A 483 -3.41 -4.69 39.35
CA GLU A 483 -2.93 -3.73 38.35
C GLU A 483 -3.18 -4.25 36.92
N VAL A 484 -3.88 -3.46 36.11
CA VAL A 484 -4.21 -3.80 34.72
C VAL A 484 -3.47 -2.87 33.78
N TRP A 485 -2.77 -3.43 32.80
CA TRP A 485 -2.12 -2.65 31.76
C TRP A 485 -3.04 -2.45 30.57
N LEU A 486 -3.44 -1.21 30.33
CA LEU A 486 -4.25 -0.80 29.19
C LEU A 486 -3.37 -0.02 28.20
N LEU A 487 -3.58 -0.27 26.90
CA LEU A 487 -2.83 0.32 25.79
C LEU A 487 -3.80 0.96 24.78
N ALA A 488 -3.28 1.50 23.67
CA ALA A 488 -4.05 2.19 22.64
C ALA A 488 -5.33 1.46 22.20
N GLU A 489 -5.29 0.13 22.04
CA GLU A 489 -6.46 -0.68 21.69
C GLU A 489 -7.60 -0.57 22.72
N GLN A 490 -7.27 -0.58 24.02
CA GLN A 490 -8.27 -0.44 25.08
C GLN A 490 -8.81 0.99 25.19
N LEU A 491 -8.02 1.99 24.79
CA LEU A 491 -8.49 3.37 24.67
C LEU A 491 -9.43 3.52 23.47
N ASP A 492 -9.12 2.87 22.34
CA ASP A 492 -9.99 2.82 21.15
C ASP A 492 -11.34 2.18 21.48
N ALA A 493 -11.36 1.12 22.29
CA ALA A 493 -12.60 0.50 22.74
C ALA A 493 -13.53 1.45 23.50
N LEU A 494 -13.03 2.55 24.07
CA LEU A 494 -13.84 3.56 24.76
C LEU A 494 -14.51 4.54 23.79
N ARG A 495 -14.06 4.61 22.53
CA ARG A 495 -14.66 5.48 21.51
C ARG A 495 -16.07 5.04 21.07
N ARG A 496 -16.48 3.81 21.39
CA ARG A 496 -17.86 3.35 21.14
C ARG A 496 -18.90 4.06 22.01
N PHE A 497 -18.48 4.71 23.09
CA PHE A 497 -19.36 5.51 23.94
C PHE A 497 -19.39 6.96 23.45
N LYS A 498 -20.58 7.47 23.15
CA LYS A 498 -20.78 8.82 22.62
C LYS A 498 -20.13 9.90 23.50
N ALA A 499 -20.23 9.74 24.83
CA ALA A 499 -19.66 10.67 25.80
C ALA A 499 -18.12 10.72 25.81
N LEU A 500 -17.44 9.66 25.34
CA LEU A 500 -15.98 9.53 25.42
C LEU A 500 -15.28 9.67 24.06
N ARG A 501 -15.99 9.42 22.95
CA ARG A 501 -15.44 9.49 21.59
C ARG A 501 -14.67 10.80 21.34
N ASP A 502 -15.35 11.92 21.51
CA ASP A 502 -14.77 13.24 21.19
C ASP A 502 -13.67 13.63 22.20
N ALA A 503 -13.75 13.12 23.44
CA ALA A 503 -12.74 13.34 24.46
C ALA A 503 -11.41 12.62 24.15
N VAL A 504 -11.49 11.37 23.69
CA VAL A 504 -10.32 10.60 23.26
C VAL A 504 -9.63 11.28 22.07
N ASP A 505 -10.41 11.72 21.08
CA ASP A 505 -9.87 12.39 19.90
C ASP A 505 -9.24 13.75 20.26
N LYS A 506 -9.90 14.54 21.12
CA LYS A 506 -9.34 15.79 21.64
C LYS A 506 -8.03 15.56 22.41
N TRP A 507 -7.96 14.53 23.25
CA TRP A 507 -6.73 14.22 23.98
C TRP A 507 -5.58 13.80 23.05
N ARG A 508 -5.87 13.01 22.02
CA ARG A 508 -4.88 12.56 21.02
C ARG A 508 -4.39 13.68 20.12
N ALA A 509 -5.22 14.67 19.82
CA ALA A 509 -4.79 15.85 19.07
C ALA A 509 -3.65 16.59 19.78
N GLU A 510 -3.65 16.56 21.11
CA GLU A 510 -2.67 17.20 21.98
C GLU A 510 -1.47 16.31 22.35
N LYS A 511 -1.26 15.24 21.57
CA LYS A 511 -0.14 14.30 21.72
C LYS A 511 1.19 15.07 21.74
N PRO A 512 2.13 14.73 22.64
CA PRO A 512 3.44 15.37 22.67
C PRO A 512 4.13 15.26 21.30
N THR A 513 4.26 16.40 20.61
CA THR A 513 5.08 16.50 19.40
C THR A 513 6.54 16.71 19.78
N ARG A 514 7.46 16.15 18.98
CA ARG A 514 8.88 16.47 19.03
C ARG A 514 9.09 17.95 18.73
N GLN A 515 9.05 18.81 19.73
CA GLN A 515 9.75 20.09 19.65
C GLN A 515 10.87 20.08 20.67
N ARG A 516 12.10 19.95 20.15
CA ARG A 516 13.27 20.67 20.65
C ARG A 516 14.35 20.63 19.57
N SER A 517 14.33 21.68 18.76
CA SER A 517 15.53 22.32 18.26
C SER A 517 16.33 22.85 19.45
N SER A 518 17.56 22.38 19.57
CA SER A 518 18.69 23.07 20.20
C SER A 518 19.94 22.58 19.50
#